data_AF-A0A1Q6Q8K0-F1
#
_entry.id   AF-A0A1Q6Q8K0-F1
#
_cell.length_a   1.000
_cell.length_b   1.000
_cell.length_c   1.000
_cell.angle_alpha   90.00
_cell.angle_beta   90.00
_cell.angle_gamma   90.00
#
_symmetry.space_group_name_H-M   'P 1'
#
loop_
_entity.id
_entity.type
_entity.pdbx_description
1 polymer ?
#
loop_
_entity_poly.entity_id
_entity_poly.type
_entity_poly.pdbx_seq_one_letter_code
_entity_poly.pdbx_strand_id
1 'polypeptide(L)'
;MRQTFYEFCMLHERTNLLKEWDESRNFPLTPDTVSYGSKKKVWWTCENGHSWQTTVHVRSEGSGCPYCTGRKVLPGFNDLETLYPDVAAQWDREKNGPLSPRDVSTGSKIRIWCRCPEGHSWQSPVASRTAWGHGCPVCAGKTIVTGENDLAHLQPEIAAQWDKRKNGRLKPSDVAVSSNRPAWWRCELGHFYRATVASRTQRKTGCPYCAGRKVLKGFNDLKTLCPDIAAQWHPSLNGALTPEMVTPGSNKKVWWQCSMGHVWKSVVYPRTGAQQCGCPVCAGKVSTTHARRYAQLDEIRTFTEL
;
A
#
# COMPACT_ATOMS: atom_id res chain seq x y z
N MET A 1 36.22 50.55 -19.29
CA MET A 1 36.94 49.74 -18.27
C MET A 1 36.01 48.61 -17.86
N ARG A 2 36.48 47.36 -17.73
CA ARG A 2 35.61 46.28 -17.24
C ARG A 2 35.46 46.47 -15.72
N GLN A 3 34.23 46.53 -15.23
CA GLN A 3 33.92 46.65 -13.80
C GLN A 3 34.67 45.57 -12.99
N THR A 4 35.34 45.99 -11.92
CA THR A 4 36.08 45.06 -11.04
C THR A 4 35.12 44.17 -10.27
N PHE A 5 35.64 43.09 -9.68
CA PHE A 5 34.82 42.21 -8.83
C PHE A 5 34.37 42.94 -7.56
N TYR A 6 35.24 43.78 -6.97
CA TYR A 6 34.88 44.64 -5.84
C TYR A 6 33.72 45.59 -6.18
N GLU A 7 33.86 46.37 -7.27
CA GLU A 7 32.84 47.31 -7.71
C GLU A 7 31.50 46.63 -7.99
N PHE A 8 31.53 45.46 -8.63
CA PHE A 8 30.33 44.65 -8.88
C PHE A 8 29.64 44.23 -7.57
N CYS A 9 30.40 43.74 -6.60
CA CYS A 9 29.86 43.31 -5.31
C CYS A 9 29.25 44.48 -4.53
N MET A 10 29.86 45.66 -4.56
CA MET A 10 29.31 46.85 -3.91
C MET A 10 28.04 47.36 -4.62
N LEU A 11 28.05 47.43 -5.96
CA LEU A 11 26.90 47.90 -6.74
C LEU A 11 25.65 47.02 -6.58
N HIS A 12 25.84 45.71 -6.43
CA HIS A 12 24.75 44.73 -6.32
C HIS A 12 24.51 44.23 -4.89
N GLU A 13 25.10 44.88 -3.88
CA GLU A 13 24.96 44.52 -2.46
C GLU A 13 25.37 43.06 -2.13
N ARG A 14 26.32 42.49 -2.89
CA ARG A 14 26.83 41.11 -2.74
C ARG A 14 28.12 41.05 -1.92
N THR A 15 28.15 41.77 -0.80
CA THR A 15 29.36 41.87 0.06
C THR A 15 29.76 40.54 0.68
N ASN A 16 28.85 39.58 0.79
CA ASN A 16 29.14 38.21 1.19
C ASN A 16 30.19 37.55 0.27
N LEU A 17 30.18 37.84 -1.02
CA LEU A 17 31.16 37.27 -1.94
C LEU A 17 32.59 37.79 -1.68
N LEU A 18 32.72 39.03 -1.20
CA LEU A 18 34.01 39.59 -0.78
C LEU A 18 34.49 38.93 0.51
N LYS A 19 33.60 38.68 1.47
CA LYS A 19 33.93 37.93 2.70
C LYS A 19 34.39 36.50 2.41
N GLU A 20 33.84 35.88 1.37
CA GLU A 20 34.23 34.53 0.97
C GLU A 20 35.55 34.49 0.18
N TRP A 21 36.15 35.62 -0.21
CA TRP A 21 37.42 35.65 -0.94
C TRP A 21 38.58 35.30 -0.02
N ASP A 22 39.39 34.30 -0.39
CA ASP A 22 40.58 33.96 0.39
C ASP A 22 41.78 34.81 -0.02
N GLU A 23 42.04 35.89 0.71
CA GLU A 23 43.13 36.83 0.41
C GLU A 23 44.50 36.15 0.35
N SER A 24 44.79 35.30 1.35
CA SER A 24 46.10 34.64 1.49
C SER A 24 46.43 33.72 0.33
N ARG A 25 45.44 32.96 -0.16
CA ARG A 25 45.62 31.95 -1.22
C ARG A 25 45.43 32.51 -2.62
N ASN A 26 44.86 33.72 -2.74
CA ASN A 26 44.66 34.37 -4.02
C ASN A 26 45.72 35.41 -4.35
N PHE A 27 46.51 35.88 -3.38
CA PHE A 27 47.59 36.83 -3.60
C PHE A 27 48.50 36.40 -4.77
N PRO A 28 48.84 37.30 -5.72
CA PRO A 28 48.63 38.75 -5.71
C PRO A 28 47.28 39.23 -6.29
N LEU A 29 46.34 38.33 -6.59
CA LEU A 29 45.01 38.71 -7.07
C LEU A 29 44.15 39.22 -5.91
N THR A 30 43.63 40.44 -6.06
CA THR A 30 42.61 41.04 -5.18
C THR A 30 41.30 41.26 -5.93
N PRO A 31 40.15 41.41 -5.24
CA PRO A 31 38.88 41.78 -5.84
C PRO A 31 38.92 43.01 -6.77
N ASP A 32 39.83 43.95 -6.53
CA ASP A 32 40.02 45.16 -7.35
C ASP A 32 40.82 44.91 -8.63
N THR A 33 41.64 43.86 -8.66
CA THR A 33 42.53 43.52 -9.80
C THR A 33 41.92 42.56 -10.81
N VAL A 34 40.72 42.03 -10.54
CA VAL A 34 40.00 41.10 -11.41
C VAL A 34 38.61 41.65 -11.74
N SER A 35 38.14 41.42 -12.97
CA SER A 35 36.75 41.76 -13.34
C SER A 35 35.77 40.70 -12.84
N TYR A 36 34.52 41.08 -12.55
CA TYR A 36 33.47 40.12 -12.14
C TYR A 36 33.23 38.98 -13.16
N GLY A 37 33.42 39.23 -14.46
CA GLY A 37 33.34 38.22 -15.53
C GLY A 37 34.61 37.39 -15.76
N SER A 38 35.57 37.41 -14.82
CA SER A 38 36.86 36.74 -15.01
C SER A 38 36.76 35.21 -14.95
N LYS A 39 37.42 34.54 -15.91
CA LYS A 39 37.58 33.07 -15.93
C LYS A 39 38.71 32.55 -15.05
N LYS A 40 39.42 33.42 -14.30
CA LYS A 40 40.46 33.00 -13.35
C LYS A 40 39.83 32.19 -12.22
N LYS A 41 40.36 30.99 -11.96
CA LYS A 41 40.01 30.19 -10.77
C LYS A 41 40.72 30.76 -9.56
N VAL A 42 39.96 31.03 -8.50
CA VAL A 42 40.45 31.56 -7.23
C VAL A 42 39.84 30.75 -6.09
N TRP A 43 40.47 30.82 -4.92
CA TRP A 43 40.04 30.19 -3.69
C TRP A 43 38.94 31.00 -2.99
N TRP A 44 37.94 30.29 -2.51
CA TRP A 44 36.87 30.82 -1.70
C TRP A 44 36.72 30.01 -0.42
N THR A 45 36.29 30.67 0.64
CA THR A 45 35.99 30.06 1.94
C THR A 45 34.61 30.52 2.40
N CYS A 46 33.69 29.60 2.66
CA CYS A 46 32.34 29.97 3.12
C CYS A 46 32.31 30.13 4.64
N GLU A 47 31.19 30.61 5.18
CA GLU A 47 30.97 30.78 6.62
C GLU A 47 31.12 29.48 7.43
N ASN A 48 30.84 28.32 6.83
CA ASN A 48 31.08 27.00 7.45
C ASN A 48 32.56 26.56 7.39
N GLY A 49 33.48 27.42 6.98
CA GLY A 49 34.91 27.14 6.87
C GLY A 49 35.32 26.27 5.68
N HIS A 50 34.39 25.83 4.82
CA HIS A 50 34.74 25.03 3.66
C HIS A 50 35.48 25.84 2.62
N SER A 51 36.55 25.25 2.10
CA SER A 51 37.38 25.87 1.07
C SER A 51 37.19 25.21 -0.30
N TRP A 52 37.04 26.00 -1.35
CA TRP A 52 36.98 25.48 -2.73
C TRP A 52 37.48 26.47 -3.77
N GLN A 53 37.81 25.96 -4.95
CA GLN A 53 38.13 26.78 -6.11
C GLN A 53 36.99 26.79 -7.13
N THR A 54 36.71 27.98 -7.65
CA THR A 54 35.92 28.18 -8.86
C THR A 54 36.28 29.53 -9.49
N THR A 55 35.80 29.80 -10.70
CA THR A 55 36.08 31.07 -11.38
C THR A 55 35.29 32.23 -10.78
N VAL A 56 35.83 33.45 -10.84
CA VAL A 56 35.13 34.67 -10.41
C VAL A 56 33.78 34.81 -11.13
N HIS A 57 33.75 34.61 -12.44
CA HIS A 57 32.52 34.64 -13.24
C HIS A 57 31.40 33.74 -12.68
N VAL A 58 31.69 32.46 -12.49
CA VAL A 58 30.73 31.48 -11.94
C VAL A 58 30.29 31.83 -10.51
N ARG A 59 31.15 32.49 -9.70
CA ARG A 59 30.71 33.02 -8.40
C ARG A 59 29.82 34.24 -8.53
N SER A 60 30.16 35.18 -9.39
CA SER A 60 29.35 36.35 -9.68
C SER A 60 27.97 35.98 -10.22
N GLU A 61 27.81 34.83 -10.88
CA GLU A 61 26.50 34.29 -11.30
C GLU A 61 25.69 33.66 -10.16
N GLY A 62 26.25 33.53 -8.95
CA GLY A 62 25.53 33.06 -7.76
C GLY A 62 25.82 31.62 -7.36
N SER A 63 26.87 30.98 -7.90
CA SER A 63 27.27 29.66 -7.37
C SER A 63 27.74 29.78 -5.91
N GLY A 64 27.18 28.94 -5.03
CA GLY A 64 27.61 28.84 -3.63
C GLY A 64 28.64 27.75 -3.38
N CYS A 65 28.93 27.49 -2.10
CA CYS A 65 29.79 26.41 -1.67
C CYS A 65 29.29 25.04 -2.19
N PRO A 66 30.14 24.27 -2.92
CA PRO A 66 29.71 22.99 -3.48
C PRO A 66 29.48 21.94 -2.40
N TYR A 67 30.09 22.07 -1.23
CA TYR A 67 29.86 21.18 -0.09
C TYR A 67 28.54 21.51 0.62
N CYS A 68 28.29 22.79 0.95
CA CYS A 68 27.02 23.21 1.55
C CYS A 68 25.81 22.88 0.66
N THR A 69 25.97 22.98 -0.66
CA THR A 69 24.92 22.66 -1.64
C THR A 69 24.85 21.18 -2.01
N GLY A 70 25.69 20.32 -1.41
CA GLY A 70 25.69 18.86 -1.65
C GLY A 70 26.18 18.42 -3.04
N ARG A 71 26.74 19.34 -3.84
CA ARG A 71 27.32 19.07 -5.17
C ARG A 71 28.67 18.36 -5.09
N LYS A 72 29.41 18.55 -4.01
CA LYS A 72 30.63 17.81 -3.67
C LYS A 72 30.48 17.20 -2.28
N VAL A 73 31.08 16.04 -2.09
CA VAL A 73 31.12 15.35 -0.81
C VAL A 73 32.33 15.86 -0.02
N LEU A 74 32.12 16.11 1.27
CA LEU A 74 33.12 16.42 2.27
C LEU A 74 32.92 15.47 3.46
N PRO A 75 33.84 14.51 3.68
CA PRO A 75 33.80 13.61 4.82
C PRO A 75 33.76 14.39 6.15
N GLY A 76 32.91 13.96 7.07
CA GLY A 76 32.69 14.63 8.36
C GLY A 76 31.69 15.78 8.30
N PHE A 77 31.09 16.07 7.13
CA PHE A 77 30.13 17.17 6.98
C PHE A 77 28.85 16.72 6.27
N ASN A 78 28.93 16.32 5.00
CA ASN A 78 27.73 16.05 4.17
C ASN A 78 27.73 14.66 3.52
N ASP A 79 28.65 13.79 3.94
CA ASP A 79 28.70 12.40 3.52
C ASP A 79 27.64 11.54 4.23
N LEU A 80 27.40 10.34 3.69
CA LEU A 80 26.38 9.44 4.19
C LEU A 80 26.71 8.90 5.59
N GLU A 81 27.97 8.66 5.91
CA GLU A 81 28.37 8.15 7.24
C GLU A 81 28.04 9.16 8.34
N THR A 82 28.41 10.42 8.10
CA THR A 82 28.19 11.51 9.06
C THR A 82 26.71 11.79 9.28
N LEU A 83 25.93 11.88 8.21
CA LEU A 83 24.53 12.33 8.30
C LEU A 83 23.51 11.20 8.53
N TYR A 84 23.82 9.96 8.11
CA TYR A 84 22.91 8.81 8.20
C TYR A 84 23.64 7.54 8.64
N PRO A 85 24.13 7.48 9.89
CA PRO A 85 24.90 6.34 10.40
C PRO A 85 24.16 5.01 10.29
N ASP A 86 22.82 4.99 10.46
CA ASP A 86 22.01 3.76 10.33
C ASP A 86 21.97 3.22 8.89
N VAL A 87 22.05 4.11 7.88
CA VAL A 87 22.13 3.71 6.47
C VAL A 87 23.55 3.25 6.14
N ALA A 88 24.56 3.94 6.65
CA ALA A 88 25.96 3.55 6.50
C ALA A 88 26.27 2.20 7.18
N ALA A 89 25.62 1.89 8.31
CA ALA A 89 25.70 0.59 8.97
C ALA A 89 25.20 -0.57 8.09
N GLN A 90 24.30 -0.28 7.14
CA GLN A 90 23.79 -1.25 6.18
C GLN A 90 24.63 -1.32 4.90
N TRP A 91 25.84 -0.76 4.86
CA TRP A 91 26.69 -0.77 3.66
C TRP A 91 27.25 -2.17 3.36
N ASP A 92 27.03 -2.67 2.15
CA ASP A 92 27.63 -3.95 1.72
C ASP A 92 29.07 -3.71 1.21
N ARG A 93 30.05 -3.85 2.10
CA ARG A 93 31.47 -3.56 1.82
C ARG A 93 32.02 -4.37 0.65
N GLU A 94 31.66 -5.65 0.56
CA GLU A 94 32.15 -6.55 -0.49
C GLU A 94 31.65 -6.12 -1.88
N LYS A 95 30.37 -5.74 -1.98
CA LYS A 95 29.75 -5.42 -3.27
C LYS A 95 29.93 -3.98 -3.73
N ASN A 96 30.23 -3.05 -2.82
CA ASN A 96 30.52 -1.66 -3.19
C ASN A 96 32.00 -1.43 -3.56
N GLY A 97 32.86 -2.44 -3.37
CA GLY A 97 34.28 -2.35 -3.74
C GLY A 97 34.97 -1.17 -3.03
N PRO A 98 35.63 -0.25 -3.76
CA PRO A 98 36.37 0.84 -3.14
C PRO A 98 35.48 1.98 -2.62
N LEU A 99 34.20 2.04 -2.98
CA LEU A 99 33.29 3.08 -2.49
C LEU A 99 32.97 2.86 -1.01
N SER A 100 33.12 3.92 -0.22
CA SER A 100 32.70 3.97 1.18
C SER A 100 31.53 4.92 1.39
N PRO A 101 30.82 4.82 2.54
CA PRO A 101 29.79 5.80 2.91
C PRO A 101 30.32 7.25 2.97
N ARG A 102 31.62 7.46 3.16
CA ARG A 102 32.25 8.80 3.18
C ARG A 102 32.39 9.44 1.81
N ASP A 103 32.26 8.66 0.74
CA ASP A 103 32.49 9.11 -0.64
C ASP A 103 31.20 9.56 -1.35
N VAL A 104 30.04 9.43 -0.70
CA VAL A 104 28.74 9.71 -1.30
C VAL A 104 27.92 10.71 -0.47
N SER A 105 27.28 11.67 -1.13
CA SER A 105 26.34 12.59 -0.48
C SER A 105 24.97 11.93 -0.30
N THR A 106 24.23 12.41 0.69
CA THR A 106 22.91 11.90 1.07
C THR A 106 21.84 12.06 -0.01
N GLY A 107 21.97 13.07 -0.88
CA GLY A 107 21.11 13.30 -2.05
C GLY A 107 21.56 12.61 -3.35
N SER A 108 22.61 11.79 -3.29
CA SER A 108 23.20 11.17 -4.49
C SER A 108 22.27 10.15 -5.15
N LYS A 109 22.27 10.12 -6.48
CA LYS A 109 21.58 9.10 -7.30
C LYS A 109 22.43 7.84 -7.51
N ILE A 110 23.67 7.82 -6.99
CA ILE A 110 24.54 6.64 -7.03
C ILE A 110 23.82 5.47 -6.37
N ARG A 111 23.83 4.31 -7.04
CA ARG A 111 23.24 3.08 -6.53
C ARG A 111 24.29 2.32 -5.72
N ILE A 112 24.00 2.15 -4.44
CA ILE A 112 24.85 1.42 -3.50
C ILE A 112 24.23 0.06 -3.19
N TRP A 113 25.07 -0.91 -2.89
CA TRP A 113 24.66 -2.17 -2.30
C TRP A 113 24.50 -2.00 -0.79
N CYS A 114 23.39 -2.51 -0.28
CA CYS A 114 23.10 -2.52 1.14
C CYS A 114 22.83 -3.95 1.60
N ARG A 115 23.18 -4.24 2.85
CA ARG A 115 22.97 -5.52 3.51
C ARG A 115 22.20 -5.30 4.81
N CYS A 116 21.13 -6.06 5.03
CA CYS A 116 20.36 -6.01 6.27
C CYS A 116 20.91 -7.06 7.27
N PRO A 117 20.47 -7.01 8.55
CA PRO A 117 20.87 -7.99 9.55
C PRO A 117 20.53 -9.45 9.17
N GLU A 118 19.45 -9.68 8.43
CA GLU A 118 19.06 -11.00 7.91
C GLU A 118 19.95 -11.49 6.74
N GLY A 119 20.95 -10.70 6.34
CA GLY A 119 21.92 -11.05 5.30
C GLY A 119 21.46 -10.76 3.86
N HIS A 120 20.25 -10.26 3.64
CA HIS A 120 19.82 -9.87 2.29
C HIS A 120 20.61 -8.70 1.77
N SER A 121 21.06 -8.81 0.53
CA SER A 121 21.82 -7.79 -0.16
C SER A 121 21.03 -7.23 -1.34
N TRP A 122 20.82 -5.92 -1.38
CA TRP A 122 20.04 -5.25 -2.43
C TRP A 122 20.68 -3.93 -2.84
N GLN A 123 20.33 -3.47 -4.05
CA GLN A 123 20.88 -2.23 -4.59
C GLN A 123 19.83 -1.11 -4.58
N SER A 124 20.19 0.08 -4.08
CA SER A 124 19.30 1.24 -3.99
C SER A 124 20.07 2.57 -4.20
N PRO A 125 19.45 3.62 -4.79
CA PRO A 125 20.03 4.95 -4.79
C PRO A 125 20.20 5.49 -3.36
N VAL A 126 21.30 6.18 -3.06
CA VAL A 126 21.54 6.79 -1.75
C VAL A 126 20.39 7.72 -1.35
N ALA A 127 19.94 8.59 -2.26
CA ALA A 127 18.82 9.51 -2.05
C ALA A 127 17.51 8.80 -1.63
N SER A 128 17.24 7.60 -2.16
CA SER A 128 16.04 6.84 -1.78
C SER A 128 16.12 6.27 -0.37
N ARG A 129 17.35 6.00 0.11
CA ARG A 129 17.60 5.49 1.46
C ARG A 129 17.46 6.58 2.51
N THR A 130 17.92 7.79 2.21
CA THR A 130 17.95 8.93 3.13
C THR A 130 16.62 9.70 3.18
N ALA A 131 15.91 9.81 2.06
CA ALA A 131 14.65 10.58 2.00
C ALA A 131 13.42 9.81 2.53
N TRP A 132 13.35 8.49 2.30
CA TRP A 132 12.15 7.70 2.58
C TRP A 132 12.39 6.48 3.48
N GLY A 133 13.65 6.24 3.89
CA GLY A 133 13.98 5.13 4.79
C GLY A 133 13.63 3.75 4.22
N HIS A 134 13.58 3.56 2.90
CA HIS A 134 13.25 2.26 2.33
C HIS A 134 14.29 1.20 2.74
N GLY A 135 13.83 0.23 3.55
CA GLY A 135 14.64 -0.89 4.04
C GLY A 135 14.76 -2.04 3.04
N CYS A 136 15.13 -3.20 3.56
CA CYS A 136 15.32 -4.42 2.75
C CYS A 136 14.02 -4.81 2.02
N PRO A 137 14.04 -4.96 0.68
CA PRO A 137 12.86 -5.34 -0.09
C PRO A 137 12.43 -6.80 0.15
N VAL A 138 13.35 -7.67 0.57
CA VAL A 138 13.05 -9.07 0.93
C VAL A 138 12.30 -9.12 2.26
N CYS A 139 12.83 -8.48 3.32
CA CYS A 139 12.15 -8.38 4.62
C CYS A 139 10.77 -7.71 4.50
N ALA A 140 10.64 -6.71 3.62
CA ALA A 140 9.37 -6.04 3.36
C ALA A 140 8.38 -6.84 2.49
N GLY A 141 8.77 -8.04 2.01
CA GLY A 141 7.94 -8.88 1.13
C GLY A 141 7.70 -8.31 -0.26
N LYS A 142 8.53 -7.36 -0.71
CA LYS A 142 8.50 -6.76 -2.06
C LYS A 142 9.28 -7.58 -3.08
N THR A 143 10.33 -8.26 -2.62
CA THR A 143 11.11 -9.24 -3.39
C THR A 143 10.96 -10.60 -2.74
N ILE A 144 10.65 -11.62 -3.53
CA ILE A 144 10.46 -12.98 -3.03
C ILE A 144 11.73 -13.80 -3.26
N VAL A 145 12.21 -14.43 -2.18
CA VAL A 145 13.26 -15.44 -2.18
C VAL A 145 12.57 -16.76 -1.84
N THR A 146 12.55 -17.67 -2.82
CA THR A 146 11.93 -18.99 -2.68
C THR A 146 12.67 -19.81 -1.61
N GLY A 147 11.92 -20.44 -0.72
CA GLY A 147 12.43 -21.19 0.42
C GLY A 147 12.69 -20.34 1.65
N GLU A 148 12.32 -19.05 1.63
CA GLU A 148 12.60 -18.14 2.75
C GLU A 148 11.39 -17.28 3.12
N ASN A 149 10.98 -16.35 2.25
CA ASN A 149 9.93 -15.38 2.56
C ASN A 149 8.65 -15.55 1.71
N ASP A 150 8.58 -16.64 0.94
CA ASP A 150 7.40 -16.98 0.15
C ASP A 150 6.30 -17.65 0.96
N LEU A 151 5.08 -17.63 0.42
CA LEU A 151 3.89 -18.22 1.08
C LEU A 151 4.02 -19.73 1.31
N ALA A 152 4.65 -20.47 0.37
CA ALA A 152 4.78 -21.92 0.50
C ALA A 152 5.65 -22.30 1.69
N HIS A 153 6.73 -21.55 1.91
CA HIS A 153 7.64 -21.74 3.03
C HIS A 153 7.04 -21.27 4.35
N LEU A 154 6.51 -20.04 4.40
CA LEU A 154 6.05 -19.44 5.66
C LEU A 154 4.69 -19.96 6.14
N GLN A 155 3.79 -20.38 5.24
CA GLN A 155 2.45 -20.85 5.60
C GLN A 155 2.03 -22.06 4.73
N PRO A 156 2.65 -23.24 4.95
CA PRO A 156 2.41 -24.43 4.12
C PRO A 156 0.95 -24.90 4.12
N GLU A 157 0.25 -24.78 5.25
CA GLU A 157 -1.17 -25.15 5.35
C GLU A 157 -2.09 -24.26 4.49
N ILE A 158 -1.79 -22.96 4.44
CA ILE A 158 -2.51 -22.03 3.57
C ILE A 158 -2.14 -22.29 2.12
N ALA A 159 -0.86 -22.51 1.81
CA ALA A 159 -0.39 -22.86 0.48
C ALA A 159 -0.99 -24.18 -0.04
N ALA A 160 -1.30 -25.15 0.84
CA ALA A 160 -1.98 -26.39 0.47
C ALA A 160 -3.40 -26.16 -0.07
N GLN A 161 -4.06 -25.06 0.34
CA GLN A 161 -5.36 -24.65 -0.16
C GLN A 161 -5.29 -23.91 -1.51
N TRP A 162 -4.11 -23.78 -2.12
CA TRP A 162 -3.94 -23.10 -3.41
C TRP A 162 -4.51 -23.93 -4.57
N ASP A 163 -5.35 -23.33 -5.40
CA ASP A 163 -5.83 -23.99 -6.62
C ASP A 163 -4.79 -23.89 -7.73
N LYS A 164 -4.00 -24.96 -7.92
CA LYS A 164 -2.95 -25.04 -8.95
C LYS A 164 -3.50 -24.84 -10.36
N ARG A 165 -4.68 -25.39 -10.67
CA ARG A 165 -5.25 -25.34 -12.03
C ARG A 165 -5.75 -23.94 -12.36
N LYS A 166 -6.49 -23.30 -11.45
CA LYS A 166 -7.07 -21.96 -11.68
C LYS A 166 -6.04 -20.83 -11.59
N ASN A 167 -4.95 -21.01 -10.85
CA ASN A 167 -3.86 -20.02 -10.78
C ASN A 167 -2.81 -20.19 -11.89
N GLY A 168 -2.85 -21.29 -12.65
CA GLY A 168 -1.97 -21.52 -13.79
C GLY A 168 -0.50 -21.54 -13.37
N ARG A 169 0.29 -20.62 -13.91
CA ARG A 169 1.74 -20.53 -13.62
C ARG A 169 2.07 -19.90 -12.28
N LEU A 170 1.12 -19.20 -11.63
CA LEU A 170 1.36 -18.55 -10.35
C LEU A 170 1.36 -19.58 -9.22
N LYS A 171 2.49 -19.69 -8.53
CA LYS A 171 2.70 -20.62 -7.43
C LYS A 171 2.70 -19.89 -6.08
N PRO A 172 2.41 -20.59 -4.97
CA PRO A 172 2.62 -20.06 -3.62
C PRO A 172 4.06 -19.58 -3.38
N SER A 173 5.05 -20.21 -4.02
CA SER A 173 6.47 -19.81 -3.93
C SER A 173 6.80 -18.45 -4.56
N ASP A 174 5.86 -17.85 -5.29
CA ASP A 174 6.07 -16.62 -6.06
C ASP A 174 5.47 -15.38 -5.35
N VAL A 175 4.88 -15.55 -4.16
CA VAL A 175 4.13 -14.50 -3.48
C VAL A 175 4.46 -14.43 -1.99
N ALA A 176 4.57 -13.22 -1.46
CA ALA A 176 4.68 -12.99 -0.01
C ALA A 176 3.34 -13.24 0.69
N VAL A 177 3.40 -13.59 1.97
CA VAL A 177 2.22 -13.73 2.83
C VAL A 177 1.39 -12.45 2.92
N SER A 178 1.99 -11.27 2.77
CA SER A 178 1.33 -9.96 2.81
C SER A 178 0.76 -9.51 1.45
N SER A 179 0.86 -10.34 0.41
CA SER A 179 0.52 -9.92 -0.94
C SER A 179 -0.98 -9.63 -1.12
N ASN A 180 -1.30 -8.48 -1.71
CA ASN A 180 -2.65 -8.15 -2.15
C ASN A 180 -3.03 -8.82 -3.49
N ARG A 181 -2.16 -9.69 -4.03
CA ARG A 181 -2.44 -10.42 -5.26
C ARG A 181 -3.63 -11.37 -5.06
N PRO A 182 -4.68 -11.29 -5.89
CA PRO A 182 -5.79 -12.23 -5.84
C PRO A 182 -5.38 -13.59 -6.40
N ALA A 183 -5.74 -14.65 -5.69
CA ALA A 183 -5.52 -16.04 -6.09
C ALA A 183 -6.80 -16.86 -5.90
N TRP A 184 -6.84 -18.01 -6.58
CA TRP A 184 -7.87 -19.03 -6.40
C TRP A 184 -7.47 -20.03 -5.32
N TRP A 185 -8.43 -20.36 -4.47
CA TRP A 185 -8.27 -21.25 -3.33
C TRP A 185 -9.31 -22.36 -3.39
N ARG A 186 -8.97 -23.51 -2.84
CA ARG A 186 -9.86 -24.66 -2.63
C ARG A 186 -9.87 -25.00 -1.14
N CYS A 187 -11.02 -24.91 -0.48
CA CYS A 187 -11.12 -25.37 0.91
C CYS A 187 -11.26 -26.90 1.00
N GLU A 188 -11.22 -27.44 2.22
CA GLU A 188 -11.35 -28.88 2.50
C GLU A 188 -12.66 -29.48 1.98
N LEU A 189 -13.77 -28.73 2.04
CA LEU A 189 -15.05 -29.11 1.44
C LEU A 189 -15.08 -29.02 -0.10
N GLY A 190 -13.95 -28.69 -0.73
CA GLY A 190 -13.81 -28.65 -2.19
C GLY A 190 -14.31 -27.37 -2.86
N HIS A 191 -14.78 -26.37 -2.12
CA HIS A 191 -15.26 -25.11 -2.72
C HIS A 191 -14.11 -24.26 -3.27
N PHE A 192 -14.32 -23.76 -4.49
CA PHE A 192 -13.38 -22.86 -5.17
C PHE A 192 -13.77 -21.40 -4.96
N TYR A 193 -12.85 -20.57 -4.48
CA TYR A 193 -13.11 -19.15 -4.25
C TYR A 193 -11.88 -18.29 -4.51
N ARG A 194 -12.13 -17.03 -4.88
CA ARG A 194 -11.09 -16.03 -5.14
C ARG A 194 -10.94 -15.12 -3.93
N ALA A 195 -9.71 -14.97 -3.44
CA ALA A 195 -9.35 -14.10 -2.32
C ALA A 195 -7.88 -13.64 -2.46
N THR A 196 -7.49 -12.53 -1.82
CA THR A 196 -6.08 -12.10 -1.81
C THR A 196 -5.26 -12.97 -0.86
N VAL A 197 -3.95 -13.06 -1.08
CA VAL A 197 -3.06 -13.78 -0.16
C VAL A 197 -3.14 -13.16 1.24
N ALA A 198 -3.01 -11.84 1.36
CA ALA A 198 -3.11 -11.11 2.62
C ALA A 198 -4.43 -11.35 3.38
N SER A 199 -5.58 -11.50 2.68
CA SER A 199 -6.83 -11.78 3.37
C SER A 199 -6.85 -13.18 3.98
N ARG A 200 -6.14 -14.13 3.39
CA ARG A 200 -6.05 -15.52 3.83
C ARG A 200 -5.06 -15.70 4.98
N THR A 201 -3.93 -15.00 4.91
CA THR A 201 -2.81 -15.14 5.83
C THR A 201 -2.92 -14.19 7.03
N GLN A 202 -3.07 -12.88 6.79
CA GLN A 202 -3.07 -11.85 7.84
C GLN A 202 -4.46 -11.68 8.46
N ARG A 203 -5.51 -11.62 7.64
CA ARG A 203 -6.89 -11.48 8.12
C ARG A 203 -7.57 -12.82 8.44
N LYS A 204 -6.86 -13.93 8.20
CA LYS A 204 -7.31 -15.31 8.47
C LYS A 204 -8.72 -15.61 7.93
N THR A 205 -9.07 -15.05 6.78
CA THR A 205 -10.41 -15.25 6.19
C THR A 205 -10.52 -16.61 5.49
N GLY A 206 -11.59 -17.34 5.81
CA GLY A 206 -11.90 -18.65 5.22
C GLY A 206 -12.70 -18.59 3.91
N CYS A 207 -13.09 -19.78 3.45
CA CYS A 207 -14.02 -19.94 2.35
C CYS A 207 -15.32 -19.14 2.59
N PRO A 208 -15.73 -18.26 1.67
CA PRO A 208 -16.93 -17.43 1.87
C PRO A 208 -18.22 -18.24 1.82
N TYR A 209 -18.22 -19.40 1.18
CA TYR A 209 -19.37 -20.31 1.14
C TYR A 209 -19.54 -21.03 2.48
N CYS A 210 -18.47 -21.61 3.03
CA CYS A 210 -18.51 -22.26 4.35
C CYS A 210 -18.93 -21.27 5.45
N ALA A 211 -18.46 -20.01 5.37
CA ALA A 211 -18.82 -18.97 6.32
C ALA A 211 -20.21 -18.32 6.07
N GLY A 212 -21.00 -18.80 5.10
CA GLY A 212 -22.33 -18.26 4.79
C GLY A 212 -22.36 -16.84 4.22
N ARG A 213 -21.20 -16.27 3.84
CA ARG A 213 -21.07 -14.92 3.29
C ARG A 213 -21.39 -14.85 1.79
N LYS A 214 -21.26 -15.97 1.09
CA LYS A 214 -21.69 -16.14 -0.31
C LYS A 214 -22.58 -17.37 -0.42
N VAL A 215 -23.55 -17.31 -1.32
CA VAL A 215 -24.45 -18.42 -1.62
C VAL A 215 -23.81 -19.35 -2.64
N LEU A 216 -23.91 -20.64 -2.37
CA LEU A 216 -23.57 -21.75 -3.25
C LEU A 216 -24.79 -22.68 -3.31
N LYS A 217 -25.45 -22.69 -4.47
CA LYS A 217 -26.61 -23.53 -4.75
C LYS A 217 -26.26 -25.01 -4.55
N GLY A 218 -27.13 -25.74 -3.86
CA GLY A 218 -26.95 -27.14 -3.48
C GLY A 218 -26.08 -27.34 -2.24
N PHE A 219 -25.63 -26.28 -1.57
CA PHE A 219 -24.78 -26.38 -0.38
C PHE A 219 -25.30 -25.55 0.79
N ASN A 220 -25.29 -24.21 0.67
CA ASN A 220 -25.64 -23.31 1.77
C ASN A 220 -26.79 -22.36 1.45
N ASP A 221 -27.48 -22.59 0.34
CA ASP A 221 -28.68 -21.84 0.00
C ASP A 221 -29.89 -22.27 0.85
N LEU A 222 -30.89 -21.40 0.92
CA LEU A 222 -32.07 -21.58 1.77
C LEU A 222 -32.88 -22.82 1.37
N LYS A 223 -32.98 -23.14 0.07
CA LYS A 223 -33.72 -24.32 -0.38
C LYS A 223 -33.07 -25.61 0.09
N THR A 224 -31.75 -25.68 -0.03
CA THR A 224 -30.99 -26.85 0.39
C THR A 224 -31.01 -27.04 1.90
N LEU A 225 -30.79 -25.96 2.69
CA LEU A 225 -30.66 -26.07 4.14
C LEU A 225 -31.98 -26.00 4.91
N CYS A 226 -33.01 -25.34 4.36
CA CYS A 226 -34.29 -25.12 5.04
C CYS A 226 -35.47 -25.30 4.05
N PRO A 227 -35.70 -26.52 3.52
CA PRO A 227 -36.71 -26.75 2.48
C PRO A 227 -38.12 -26.32 2.90
N ASP A 228 -38.51 -26.54 4.16
CA ASP A 228 -39.85 -26.15 4.66
C ASP A 228 -40.06 -24.63 4.72
N ILE A 229 -38.99 -23.88 4.99
CA ILE A 229 -39.02 -22.43 4.94
C ILE A 229 -39.02 -21.96 3.49
N ALA A 230 -38.20 -22.57 2.63
CA ALA A 230 -38.16 -22.28 1.20
C ALA A 230 -39.51 -22.57 0.50
N ALA A 231 -40.27 -23.57 0.96
CA ALA A 231 -41.61 -23.87 0.46
C ALA A 231 -42.62 -22.73 0.73
N GLN A 232 -42.35 -21.89 1.73
CA GLN A 232 -43.14 -20.71 2.03
C GLN A 232 -42.71 -19.47 1.23
N TRP A 233 -41.77 -19.61 0.29
CA TRP A 233 -41.39 -18.52 -0.59
C TRP A 233 -42.56 -18.15 -1.49
N HIS A 234 -42.92 -16.86 -1.53
CA HIS A 234 -44.05 -16.45 -2.36
C HIS A 234 -43.74 -16.67 -3.86
N PRO A 235 -44.67 -17.24 -4.65
CA PRO A 235 -44.41 -17.67 -6.03
C PRO A 235 -44.04 -16.56 -7.02
N SER A 236 -44.63 -15.36 -6.90
CA SER A 236 -44.43 -14.28 -7.89
C SER A 236 -43.93 -12.93 -7.33
N LEU A 237 -44.08 -12.64 -6.03
CA LEU A 237 -43.79 -11.32 -5.45
C LEU A 237 -42.29 -11.05 -5.19
N ASN A 238 -41.41 -12.03 -5.38
CA ASN A 238 -39.97 -11.89 -5.13
C ASN A 238 -39.16 -11.57 -6.40
N GLY A 239 -39.84 -11.33 -7.53
CA GLY A 239 -39.18 -11.08 -8.80
C GLY A 239 -38.24 -12.23 -9.17
N ALA A 240 -36.99 -11.91 -9.51
CA ALA A 240 -35.97 -12.90 -9.87
C ALA A 240 -35.30 -13.59 -8.67
N LEU A 241 -35.58 -13.17 -7.42
CA LEU A 241 -34.98 -13.80 -6.23
C LEU A 241 -35.62 -15.16 -5.95
N THR A 242 -34.79 -16.19 -5.91
CA THR A 242 -35.17 -17.56 -5.56
C THR A 242 -34.58 -17.97 -4.21
N PRO A 243 -35.15 -18.98 -3.53
CA PRO A 243 -34.56 -19.56 -2.33
C PRO A 243 -33.11 -20.05 -2.54
N GLU A 244 -32.75 -20.49 -3.75
CA GLU A 244 -31.38 -20.91 -4.10
C GLU A 244 -30.36 -19.76 -4.17
N MET A 245 -30.82 -18.50 -4.11
CA MET A 245 -29.99 -17.29 -4.22
C MET A 245 -29.72 -16.59 -2.89
N VAL A 246 -30.18 -17.17 -1.77
CA VAL A 246 -30.00 -16.60 -0.42
C VAL A 246 -29.55 -17.68 0.55
N THR A 247 -28.74 -17.32 1.55
CA THR A 247 -28.44 -18.22 2.67
C THR A 247 -29.53 -18.10 3.74
N PRO A 248 -29.69 -19.10 4.64
CA PRO A 248 -30.55 -18.96 5.81
C PRO A 248 -30.27 -17.69 6.63
N GLY A 249 -28.99 -17.31 6.79
CA GLY A 249 -28.60 -16.09 7.50
C GLY A 249 -28.84 -14.77 6.76
N SER A 250 -29.57 -14.74 5.65
CA SER A 250 -29.70 -13.55 4.81
C SER A 250 -30.56 -12.44 5.46
N ASN A 251 -30.09 -11.20 5.35
CA ASN A 251 -30.86 -10.01 5.73
C ASN A 251 -31.82 -9.53 4.62
N LYS A 252 -31.97 -10.27 3.53
CA LYS A 252 -32.92 -9.90 2.47
C LYS A 252 -34.35 -10.00 2.97
N LYS A 253 -35.15 -8.97 2.70
CA LYS A 253 -36.58 -8.92 2.98
C LYS A 253 -37.35 -9.41 1.75
N VAL A 254 -38.11 -10.48 1.91
CA VAL A 254 -38.82 -11.20 0.84
C VAL A 254 -40.27 -11.45 1.25
N TRP A 255 -41.10 -11.73 0.26
CA TRP A 255 -42.49 -12.11 0.43
C TRP A 255 -42.60 -13.62 0.68
N TRP A 256 -43.43 -13.96 1.64
CA TRP A 256 -43.70 -15.32 2.09
C TRP A 256 -45.18 -15.62 1.96
N GLN A 257 -45.53 -16.88 1.80
CA GLN A 257 -46.89 -17.38 1.80
C GLN A 257 -46.93 -18.68 2.63
N CYS A 258 -47.84 -18.78 3.59
CA CYS A 258 -48.02 -20.01 4.38
C CYS A 258 -49.04 -20.93 3.72
N SER A 259 -49.15 -22.17 4.23
CA SER A 259 -50.14 -23.15 3.76
C SER A 259 -51.59 -22.67 3.88
N MET A 260 -51.88 -21.77 4.82
CA MET A 260 -53.20 -21.14 4.99
C MET A 260 -53.43 -19.97 4.00
N GLY A 261 -52.48 -19.69 3.11
CA GLY A 261 -52.60 -18.65 2.09
C GLY A 261 -52.26 -17.23 2.57
N HIS A 262 -51.91 -17.02 3.83
CA HIS A 262 -51.50 -15.70 4.31
C HIS A 262 -50.18 -15.27 3.66
N VAL A 263 -50.10 -14.03 3.20
CA VAL A 263 -48.93 -13.48 2.53
C VAL A 263 -48.33 -12.34 3.35
N TRP A 264 -47.01 -12.39 3.62
CA TRP A 264 -46.33 -11.35 4.41
C TRP A 264 -44.92 -11.08 3.94
N LYS A 265 -44.41 -9.88 4.22
CA LYS A 265 -43.04 -9.49 3.90
C LYS A 265 -42.15 -9.53 5.14
N SER A 266 -41.10 -10.34 5.14
CA SER A 266 -40.17 -10.47 6.27
C SER A 266 -38.74 -10.80 5.83
N VAL A 267 -37.77 -10.57 6.71
CA VAL A 267 -36.35 -10.91 6.51
C VAL A 267 -36.16 -12.43 6.59
N VAL A 268 -35.19 -13.00 5.88
CA VAL A 268 -34.91 -14.45 5.89
C VAL A 268 -34.36 -14.94 7.23
N TYR A 269 -33.32 -14.31 7.79
CA TYR A 269 -32.62 -14.87 8.98
C TYR A 269 -33.51 -15.20 10.20
N PRO A 270 -34.53 -14.40 10.60
CA PRO A 270 -35.36 -14.72 11.76
C PRO A 270 -36.25 -15.94 11.52
N ARG A 271 -36.52 -16.28 10.25
CA ARG A 271 -37.31 -17.43 9.84
C ARG A 271 -36.57 -18.75 10.05
N THR A 272 -35.24 -18.71 9.97
CA THR A 272 -34.37 -19.90 10.02
C THR A 272 -33.52 -19.98 11.28
N GLY A 273 -33.47 -18.91 12.08
CA GLY A 273 -32.79 -18.88 13.38
C GLY A 273 -33.56 -19.62 14.47
N ALA A 274 -33.05 -19.62 15.71
CA ALA A 274 -33.60 -20.41 16.83
C ALA A 274 -35.09 -20.14 17.12
N GLN A 275 -35.60 -18.93 16.87
CA GLN A 275 -37.01 -18.59 17.08
C GLN A 275 -37.93 -19.08 15.95
N GLN A 276 -37.39 -19.39 14.78
CA GLN A 276 -38.10 -19.78 13.56
C GLN A 276 -39.41 -19.02 13.34
N CYS A 277 -39.33 -17.68 13.35
CA CYS A 277 -40.51 -16.82 13.29
C CYS A 277 -41.37 -17.16 12.05
N GLY A 278 -42.63 -17.55 12.27
CA GLY A 278 -43.55 -17.98 11.23
C GLY A 278 -44.50 -16.88 10.72
N CYS A 279 -45.64 -17.30 10.18
CA CYS A 279 -46.70 -16.41 9.76
C CYS A 279 -47.25 -15.62 10.96
N PRO A 280 -47.28 -14.28 10.92
CA PRO A 280 -47.72 -13.47 12.05
C PRO A 280 -49.22 -13.65 12.36
N VAL A 281 -50.03 -13.98 11.34
CA VAL A 281 -51.45 -14.30 11.50
C VAL A 281 -51.63 -15.65 12.19
N CYS A 282 -50.97 -16.71 11.69
CA CYS A 282 -51.05 -18.04 12.30
C CYS A 282 -50.50 -18.07 13.74
N ALA A 283 -49.52 -17.22 14.04
CA ALA A 283 -48.95 -17.08 15.38
C ALA A 283 -49.79 -16.21 16.34
N GLY A 284 -50.96 -15.69 15.90
CA GLY A 284 -51.82 -14.84 16.73
C GLY A 284 -51.21 -13.47 17.08
N LYS A 285 -50.19 -13.02 16.35
CA LYS A 285 -49.45 -11.77 16.62
C LYS A 285 -50.07 -10.54 15.93
N VAL A 286 -51.21 -10.71 15.29
CA VAL A 286 -51.93 -9.66 14.53
C VAL A 286 -53.38 -9.66 14.98
N SER A 287 -53.96 -8.48 15.22
CA SER A 287 -55.38 -8.35 15.52
C SER A 287 -56.23 -8.79 14.32
N THR A 288 -57.46 -9.25 14.58
CA THR A 288 -58.40 -9.70 13.54
C THR A 288 -58.65 -8.63 12.46
N THR A 289 -58.66 -7.36 12.83
CA THR A 289 -58.80 -6.22 11.90
C THR A 289 -57.59 -6.05 10.98
N HIS A 290 -56.37 -6.29 11.47
CA HIS A 290 -55.14 -6.20 10.67
C HIS A 290 -54.79 -7.48 9.91
N ALA A 291 -55.36 -8.63 10.28
CA ALA A 291 -55.13 -9.91 9.60
C ALA A 291 -55.53 -9.86 8.11
N ARG A 292 -56.53 -9.04 7.75
CA ARG A 292 -56.95 -8.81 6.35
C ARG A 292 -55.81 -8.30 5.46
N ARG A 293 -54.85 -7.53 5.99
CA ARG A 293 -53.69 -7.03 5.22
C ARG A 293 -52.73 -8.12 4.75
N TYR A 294 -52.91 -9.33 5.27
CA TYR A 294 -52.13 -10.52 4.93
C TYR A 294 -52.94 -11.52 4.09
N ALA A 295 -54.13 -11.13 3.58
CA ALA A 295 -54.98 -11.93 2.72
C ALA A 295 -54.37 -12.09 1.30
N GLN A 296 -55.05 -12.83 0.43
CA GLN A 296 -54.55 -13.22 -0.90
C GLN A 296 -54.16 -12.01 -1.78
N LEU A 297 -53.30 -12.28 -2.77
CA LEU A 297 -52.59 -11.36 -3.67
C LEU A 297 -53.35 -10.11 -4.14
N ASP A 298 -54.66 -10.20 -4.38
CA ASP A 298 -55.47 -9.12 -4.94
C ASP A 298 -55.69 -7.96 -3.96
N GLU A 299 -55.72 -8.23 -2.64
CA GLU A 299 -55.83 -7.19 -1.62
C GLU A 299 -54.48 -6.53 -1.28
N ILE A 300 -53.35 -7.18 -1.56
CA ILE A 300 -52.02 -6.62 -1.19
C ILE A 300 -51.58 -5.53 -2.16
N ARG A 301 -51.96 -5.64 -3.44
CA ARG A 301 -51.64 -4.64 -4.47
C ARG A 301 -52.26 -3.28 -4.17
N THR A 302 -53.45 -3.25 -3.59
CA THR A 302 -54.17 -2.01 -3.24
C THR A 302 -53.57 -1.28 -2.03
N PHE A 303 -52.78 -1.94 -1.17
CA PHE A 303 -52.13 -1.30 -0.02
C PHE A 303 -50.72 -0.75 -0.31
N THR A 304 -50.09 -1.13 -1.42
CA THR A 304 -48.74 -0.66 -1.79
C THR A 304 -48.73 0.64 -2.61
N GLU A 305 -49.91 1.16 -2.97
CA GLU A 305 -50.08 2.40 -3.75
C GLU A 305 -50.47 3.62 -2.90
N LEU A 306 -50.36 3.53 -1.57
CA LEU A 306 -50.60 4.61 -0.60
C LEU A 306 -49.35 4.93 0.24
#